data_AF-A0A371P3V8-F1
#
_entry.id   AF-A0A371P3V8-F1
#
_cell.length_a   1.000
_cell.length_b   1.000
_cell.length_c   1.000
_cell.angle_alpha   90.00
_cell.angle_beta   90.00
_cell.angle_gamma   90.00
#
_symmetry.space_group_name_H-M   'P 1'
#
loop_
_entity.id
_entity.type
_entity.pdbx_description
1 polymer ?
#
loop_
_entity_poly.entity_id
_entity_poly.type
_entity_poly.pdbx_seq_one_letter_code
_entity_poly.pdbx_strand_id
1 'polypeptide(L)'
;MAEKIVQRAQSRVEPGEVVQGAFAGQPTLRNRIGEGGYRVVVATDRRFLVFQSGTFSQTAIKDLLEESPRDQRLGEPGGVFYDVTVGTQTMKVNFRYFGQLRAIDLALGGPAS
;
A
#
# COMPACT_ATOMS: atom_id res chain seq x y z
N MET A 1 -0.95 4.88 -12.02
CA MET A 1 -0.61 5.39 -10.67
C MET A 1 0.12 4.35 -9.85
N ALA A 2 -0.45 3.16 -9.64
CA ALA A 2 0.23 2.05 -8.97
C ALA A 2 1.62 1.73 -9.56
N GLU A 3 1.73 1.63 -10.88
CA GLU A 3 3.02 1.41 -11.57
C GLU A 3 4.09 2.47 -11.21
N LYS A 4 3.70 3.75 -11.14
CA LYS A 4 4.59 4.83 -10.73
C LYS A 4 5.02 4.70 -9.27
N ILE A 5 4.16 4.17 -8.41
CA ILE A 5 4.51 3.85 -7.02
C ILE A 5 5.53 2.72 -7.01
N VAL A 6 5.27 1.63 -7.73
CA VAL A 6 6.18 0.48 -7.84
C VAL A 6 7.56 0.91 -8.32
N GLN A 7 7.64 1.69 -9.39
CA GLN A 7 8.92 2.22 -9.90
C GLN A 7 9.69 3.01 -8.83
N ARG A 8 9.01 3.85 -8.04
CA ARG A 8 9.64 4.63 -6.96
C ARG A 8 10.00 3.79 -5.75
N ALA A 9 9.27 2.70 -5.51
CA ALA A 9 9.53 1.81 -4.39
C ALA A 9 10.80 0.97 -4.59
N GLN A 10 11.24 0.75 -5.83
CA GLN A 10 12.45 -0.03 -6.13
C GLN A 10 13.70 0.51 -5.43
N SER A 11 13.82 1.83 -5.22
CA SER A 11 14.95 2.41 -4.49
C SER A 11 14.78 2.43 -2.96
N ARG A 12 13.72 1.80 -2.46
CA ARG A 12 13.31 1.80 -1.04
C ARG A 12 13.27 0.41 -0.44
N VAL A 13 13.63 -0.61 -1.22
CA VAL A 13 13.68 -2.02 -0.80
C VAL A 13 15.13 -2.50 -0.76
N GLU A 14 15.39 -3.59 -0.04
CA GLU A 14 16.75 -4.15 0.03
C GLU A 14 17.19 -4.74 -1.33
N PRO A 15 18.51 -4.84 -1.58
CA PRO A 15 19.01 -5.57 -2.73
C PRO A 15 18.43 -7.00 -2.84
N GLY A 16 17.87 -7.31 -4.00
CA GLY A 16 17.23 -8.60 -4.30
C GLY A 16 15.84 -8.79 -3.69
N GLU A 17 15.27 -7.77 -3.03
CA GLU A 17 13.87 -7.75 -2.63
C GLU A 17 12.99 -7.37 -3.84
N VAL A 18 11.91 -8.12 -4.06
CA VAL A 18 11.05 -7.97 -5.25
C VAL A 18 9.75 -7.30 -4.85
N VAL A 19 9.46 -6.15 -5.46
CA VAL A 19 8.15 -5.48 -5.30
C VAL A 19 7.07 -6.27 -6.03
N GLN A 20 6.11 -6.80 -5.28
CA GLN A 20 4.97 -7.57 -5.81
C GLN A 20 3.76 -6.68 -6.14
N GLY A 21 3.67 -5.50 -5.53
CA GLY A 21 2.62 -4.52 -5.81
C GLY A 21 2.69 -3.32 -4.89
N ALA A 22 2.01 -2.25 -5.27
CA ALA A 22 1.92 -1.06 -4.43
C ALA A 22 0.63 -0.27 -4.68
N PHE A 23 0.14 0.37 -3.63
CA PHE A 23 -1.06 1.18 -3.68
C PHE A 23 -0.99 2.37 -2.73
N ALA A 24 -1.89 3.34 -2.93
CA ALA A 24 -2.05 4.45 -2.02
C ALA A 24 -3.34 4.30 -1.21
N GLY A 25 -3.27 4.67 0.06
CA GLY A 25 -4.41 4.79 0.96
C GLY A 25 -4.41 6.15 1.65
N GLN A 26 -5.50 6.47 2.32
CA GLN A 26 -5.60 7.68 3.15
C GLN A 26 -6.11 7.31 4.55
N PRO A 27 -5.52 7.83 5.64
CA PRO A 27 -5.94 7.50 7.00
C PRO A 27 -7.42 7.83 7.25
N THR A 28 -7.92 8.90 6.64
CA THR A 28 -9.35 9.25 6.65
C THR A 28 -9.85 9.61 5.25
N LEU A 29 -11.17 9.70 5.05
CA LEU A 29 -11.74 10.13 3.77
C LEU A 29 -11.37 11.56 3.38
N ARG A 30 -11.07 12.39 4.39
CA ARG A 30 -10.58 13.75 4.20
C ARG A 30 -9.05 13.68 4.28
N ASN A 31 -8.39 14.12 3.23
CA ASN A 31 -6.94 14.18 3.19
C ASN A 31 -6.55 15.64 2.97
N ARG A 32 -6.69 16.45 4.02
CA ARG A 32 -6.32 17.87 4.01
C ARG A 32 -4.86 18.04 4.46
N ILE A 33 -4.35 19.25 4.24
CA ILE A 33 -3.03 19.64 4.76
C ILE A 33 -3.09 19.53 6.29
N GLY A 34 -2.07 18.89 6.89
CA GLY A 34 -2.00 18.66 8.33
C GLY A 34 -2.63 17.35 8.83
N GLU A 35 -3.41 16.64 8.01
CA GLU A 35 -4.07 15.38 8.38
C GLU A 35 -3.20 14.14 8.06
N GLY A 36 -1.87 14.30 8.07
CA GLY A 36 -0.92 13.21 7.88
C GLY A 36 -0.66 12.80 6.43
N GLY A 37 -1.45 13.23 5.45
CA GLY A 37 -1.22 12.96 4.02
C GLY A 37 -1.59 11.54 3.58
N TYR A 38 -1.41 11.24 2.29
CA TYR A 38 -1.58 9.86 1.81
C TYR A 38 -0.56 8.91 2.45
N ARG A 39 -0.90 7.63 2.47
CA ARG A 39 0.01 6.51 2.74
C ARG A 39 0.30 5.80 1.44
N VAL A 40 1.53 5.34 1.27
CA VAL A 40 1.93 4.44 0.18
C VAL A 40 2.29 3.11 0.80
N VAL A 41 1.58 2.06 0.42
CA VAL A 41 1.90 0.69 0.81
C VAL A 41 2.66 0.03 -0.33
N VAL A 42 3.77 -0.59 0.00
CA VAL A 42 4.57 -1.43 -0.90
C VAL A 42 4.58 -2.84 -0.33
N ALA A 43 4.11 -3.80 -1.12
CA ALA A 43 4.21 -5.21 -0.80
C ALA A 43 5.41 -5.80 -1.55
N THR A 44 6.29 -6.46 -0.82
CA THR A 44 7.42 -7.19 -1.40
C THR A 44 7.23 -8.70 -1.22
N ASP A 45 8.18 -9.49 -1.70
CA ASP A 45 8.29 -10.90 -1.38
C ASP A 45 8.64 -11.19 0.09
N ARG A 46 9.08 -10.17 0.85
CA ARG A 46 9.58 -10.33 2.24
C ARG A 46 8.74 -9.64 3.30
N ARG A 47 8.21 -8.45 3.01
CA ARG A 47 7.51 -7.60 3.98
C ARG A 47 6.53 -6.63 3.31
N PHE A 48 5.73 -5.97 4.13
CA PHE A 48 5.07 -4.73 3.76
C PHE A 48 5.86 -3.53 4.29
N LEU A 49 5.91 -2.48 3.49
CA LEU A 49 6.43 -1.17 3.88
C LEU A 49 5.30 -0.15 3.72
N VAL A 50 5.07 0.68 4.74
CA VAL A 50 4.13 1.81 4.66
C VAL A 50 4.91 3.10 4.77
N PHE A 51 4.81 3.92 3.74
CA PHE A 51 5.45 5.22 3.69
C PHE A 51 4.42 6.34 3.86
N GLN A 52 4.88 7.43 4.47
CA GLN A 52 4.21 8.71 4.34
C GLN A 52 4.37 9.23 2.91
N SER A 53 3.27 9.74 2.36
CA SER A 53 3.25 10.54 1.14
C SER A 53 2.74 11.96 1.45
N GLY A 54 2.83 12.86 0.48
CA GLY A 54 2.29 14.21 0.61
C GLY A 54 0.76 14.24 0.52
N THR A 55 0.14 15.34 0.96
CA THR A 55 -1.32 15.58 0.81
C THR A 55 -1.74 15.67 -0.66
N PHE A 56 -0.86 16.17 -1.54
CA PHE A 56 -1.17 16.41 -2.95
C PHE A 56 -0.66 15.33 -3.90
N SER A 57 -0.01 14.29 -3.38
CA SER A 57 0.55 13.21 -4.20
C SER A 57 0.27 11.86 -3.56
N GLN A 58 -0.27 10.93 -4.34
CA GLN A 58 -0.43 9.53 -3.93
C GLN A 58 0.80 8.67 -4.27
N THR A 59 1.82 9.27 -4.89
CA THR A 59 2.96 8.51 -5.46
C THR A 59 4.30 8.90 -4.88
N ALA A 60 4.36 9.93 -4.04
CA ALA A 60 5.61 10.32 -3.39
C ALA A 60 5.89 9.31 -2.27
N ILE A 61 7.13 8.85 -2.18
CA ILE A 61 7.60 8.01 -1.08
C ILE A 61 8.56 8.87 -0.27
N LYS A 62 8.14 9.29 0.93
CA LYS A 62 8.92 10.17 1.79
C LYS A 62 9.57 9.37 2.92
N ASP A 63 8.88 9.29 4.05
CA ASP A 63 9.36 8.71 5.30
C ASP A 63 8.71 7.34 5.50
N LEU A 64 9.49 6.37 5.95
CA LEU A 64 8.99 5.05 6.32
C LEU A 64 8.28 5.18 7.68
N LEU A 65 7.03 4.73 7.74
CA LEU A 65 6.21 4.79 8.96
C LEU A 65 6.06 3.42 9.62
N GLU A 66 6.02 2.35 8.82
CA GLU A 66 5.77 0.99 9.30
C GLU A 66 6.49 -0.01 8.41
N GLU A 67 7.06 -1.03 9.04
CA GLU A 67 7.41 -2.30 8.41
C GLU A 67 6.61 -3.42 9.08
N SER A 68 6.03 -4.33 8.30
CA SER A 68 5.29 -5.47 8.85
C SER A 68 5.54 -6.74 8.03
N PRO A 69 5.39 -7.95 8.62
CA PRO A 69 5.59 -9.20 7.91
C PRO A 69 4.68 -9.35 6.69
N ARG A 70 5.10 -10.12 5.68
CA ARG A 70 4.36 -10.34 4.43
C ARG A 70 3.21 -11.35 4.54
N ASP A 71 2.96 -11.88 5.73
CA ASP A 71 2.07 -13.01 6.04
C ASP A 71 0.57 -12.67 6.06
N GLN A 72 0.20 -11.38 6.00
CA GLN A 72 -1.19 -10.95 5.96
C GLN A 72 -1.75 -10.86 4.53
N ARG A 73 -3.05 -11.19 4.40
CA ARG A 73 -3.87 -10.84 3.23
C ARG A 73 -4.55 -9.49 3.45
N LEU A 74 -4.68 -8.72 2.38
CA LEU A 74 -5.36 -7.43 2.37
C LEU A 74 -6.89 -7.57 2.27
N GLY A 75 -7.37 -8.71 1.77
CA GLY A 75 -8.78 -9.07 1.71
C GLY A 75 -9.44 -8.75 0.38
N GLU A 76 -10.75 -9.02 0.27
CA GLU A 76 -11.51 -8.81 -0.96
C GLU A 76 -12.17 -7.42 -0.98
N PRO A 77 -11.65 -6.47 -1.78
CA PRO A 77 -12.15 -5.11 -1.73
C PRO A 77 -13.48 -4.92 -2.46
N GLY A 78 -14.36 -4.11 -1.88
CA GLY A 78 -15.66 -3.71 -2.43
C GLY A 78 -15.99 -2.24 -2.22
N GLY A 79 -16.99 -1.72 -2.94
CA GLY A 79 -17.45 -0.33 -2.84
C GLY A 79 -16.49 0.70 -3.46
N VAL A 80 -16.62 1.97 -3.06
CA VAL A 80 -15.78 3.08 -3.54
C VAL A 80 -14.47 3.20 -2.75
N PHE A 81 -14.53 2.88 -1.47
CA PHE A 81 -13.40 2.80 -0.55
C PHE A 81 -13.49 1.51 0.24
N TYR A 82 -12.34 0.89 0.47
CA TYR A 82 -12.18 -0.31 1.28
C TYR A 82 -11.15 -0.04 2.38
N ASP A 83 -11.45 -0.46 3.61
CA ASP A 83 -10.54 -0.32 4.73
C ASP A 83 -9.50 -1.45 4.68
N VAL A 84 -8.23 -1.07 4.72
CA VAL A 84 -7.08 -1.98 4.73
C VAL A 84 -6.21 -1.64 5.93
N THR A 85 -5.80 -2.67 6.66
CA THR A 85 -4.83 -2.54 7.76
C THR A 85 -3.55 -3.25 7.36
N VAL A 86 -2.42 -2.55 7.50
CA VAL A 86 -1.07 -3.09 7.29
C VAL A 86 -0.24 -2.74 8.51
N GLY A 87 0.12 -3.77 9.30
CA GLY A 87 0.75 -3.55 10.60
C GLY A 87 -0.16 -2.67 11.47
N THR A 88 0.36 -1.56 11.99
CA THR A 88 -0.41 -0.58 12.77
C THR A 88 -1.22 0.42 11.93
N GLN A 89 -1.06 0.44 10.61
CA GLN A 89 -1.61 1.48 9.73
C GLN A 89 -2.94 1.04 9.12
N THR A 90 -4.05 1.64 9.56
CA THR A 90 -5.36 1.48 8.91
C THR A 90 -5.62 2.62 7.94
N MET A 91 -6.07 2.29 6.72
CA MET A 91 -6.26 3.26 5.65
C MET A 91 -7.45 2.91 4.75
N LYS A 92 -8.05 3.95 4.19
CA LYS A 92 -9.08 3.86 3.16
C LYS A 92 -8.43 3.82 1.79
N VAL A 93 -8.62 2.71 1.08
CA VAL A 93 -8.09 2.48 -0.27
C VAL A 93 -9.21 2.70 -1.28
N ASN A 94 -8.97 3.56 -2.26
CA ASN A 94 -9.95 3.84 -3.31
C ASN A 94 -10.04 2.67 -4.32
N PHE A 95 -11.24 2.46 -4.90
CA PHE A 95 -11.51 1.37 -5.86
C PHE A 95 -10.49 1.26 -7.00
N ARG A 96 -9.86 2.37 -7.41
CA ARG A 96 -8.81 2.39 -8.43
C ARG A 96 -7.60 1.50 -8.11
N TYR A 97 -7.39 1.15 -6.85
CA TYR A 97 -6.28 0.29 -6.39
C TYR A 97 -6.71 -1.14 -6.07
N PHE A 98 -8.00 -1.49 -6.20
CA PHE A 98 -8.49 -2.83 -5.85
C PHE A 98 -7.83 -3.95 -6.68
N GLY A 99 -7.50 -3.68 -7.94
CA GLY A 99 -6.71 -4.61 -8.74
C GLY A 99 -5.32 -4.90 -8.15
N GLN A 100 -4.69 -3.92 -7.51
CA GLN A 100 -3.41 -4.11 -6.83
C GLN A 100 -3.57 -4.92 -5.54
N LEU A 101 -4.61 -4.66 -4.74
CA LEU A 101 -4.88 -5.45 -3.53
C LEU A 101 -5.03 -6.94 -3.88
N ARG A 102 -5.84 -7.24 -4.90
CA ARG A 102 -6.02 -8.62 -5.38
C ARG A 102 -4.72 -9.22 -5.91
N ALA A 103 -3.94 -8.47 -6.70
CA ALA A 103 -2.66 -8.95 -7.22
C ALA A 103 -1.65 -9.27 -6.10
N ILE A 104 -1.60 -8.42 -5.05
CA ILE A 104 -0.76 -8.64 -3.87
C ILE A 104 -1.20 -9.90 -3.13
N ASP A 105 -2.50 -10.08 -2.89
CA ASP A 105 -3.00 -11.27 -2.21
C ASP A 105 -2.78 -12.54 -3.04
N LEU A 106 -2.93 -12.47 -4.37
CA LEU A 106 -2.62 -13.58 -5.27
C LEU A 106 -1.14 -13.96 -5.21
N ALA A 107 -0.23 -12.97 -5.16
CA ALA A 107 1.21 -13.19 -5.04
C ALA A 107 1.63 -13.81 -3.69
N LEU A 108 0.78 -13.74 -2.66
CA LEU A 108 1.02 -14.42 -1.38
C LEU A 108 0.71 -15.93 -1.44
N GLY A 109 -0.11 -16.39 -2.39
CA GLY A 109 -0.40 -17.83 -2.56
C GLY A 109 -1.83 -18.21 -2.96
N GLY A 110 -2.46 -17.52 -3.93
CA GLY A 110 -3.79 -17.91 -4.45
C GLY A 110 -4.94 -17.71 -3.45
N PRO A 111 -6.23 -17.81 -3.83
CA PRO A 111 -7.35 -17.44 -2.94
C PRO A 111 -7.37 -18.28 -1.66
N ALA A 112 -7.72 -17.65 -0.53
CA ALA A 112 -8.00 -18.35 0.72
C ALA A 112 -9.12 -19.35 0.44
N SER A 113 -8.86 -20.63 0.73
CA SER A 113 -9.87 -21.69 0.67
C SER A 113 -10.92 -21.47 1.74
#